data_AF-A0A8J8CCS1-F1
#
_entry.id   AF-A0A8J8CCS1-F1
#
_cell.length_a   1.000
_cell.length_b   1.000
_cell.length_c   1.000
_cell.angle_alpha   90.00
_cell.angle_beta   90.00
_cell.angle_gamma   90.00
#
_symmetry.space_group_name_H-M   'P 1'
#
loop_
_entity.id
_entity.type
_entity.pdbx_description
1 polymer ?
#
loop_
_entity_poly.entity_id
_entity_poly.type
_entity_poly.pdbx_seq_one_letter_code
_entity_poly.pdbx_strand_id
1 'polypeptide(L)'
;MEYIYGALLLHSAGKEINEESVSNVIKAAGVEPDPARVKALTASLSGINIDEAIASAAVVSAPATQQSQTVQEKKEEKKKEEKKEEAVSEEEAAAGLGALFG
;
A
#
# COMPACT_ATOMS: atom_id res chain seq x y z
N MET A 1 -12.85 9.30 -4.34
CA MET A 1 -13.11 7.91 -3.91
C MET A 1 -13.61 7.02 -5.05
N GLU A 2 -14.38 7.56 -5.99
CA GLU A 2 -14.93 6.89 -7.18
C GLU A 2 -13.92 6.07 -7.99
N TYR A 3 -12.70 6.57 -8.19
CA TYR A 3 -11.65 5.85 -8.93
C TYR A 3 -11.16 4.59 -8.22
N ILE A 4 -11.03 4.64 -6.89
CA ILE A 4 -10.62 3.49 -6.09
C ILE A 4 -11.72 2.42 -6.13
N TYR A 5 -12.98 2.83 -6.01
CA TYR A 5 -14.11 1.90 -6.13
C TYR A 5 -14.24 1.32 -7.54
N GLY A 6 -13.99 2.11 -8.58
CA GLY A 6 -13.94 1.63 -9.96
C GLY A 6 -12.84 0.58 -10.16
N ALA A 7 -11.64 0.82 -9.65
CA ALA A 7 -10.54 -0.13 -9.71
C ALA A 7 -10.83 -1.42 -8.91
N LEU A 8 -11.40 -1.31 -7.71
CA LEU A 8 -11.79 -2.48 -6.92
C LEU A 8 -12.92 -3.29 -7.58
N LEU A 9 -13.87 -2.61 -8.24
CA LEU A 9 -14.91 -3.28 -9.01
C LEU A 9 -14.30 -4.08 -10.16
N LEU A 10 -13.40 -3.46 -10.93
CA LEU A 10 -12.67 -4.12 -12.01
C LEU A 10 -11.87 -5.33 -11.51
N HIS A 11 -11.15 -5.17 -10.40
CA HIS A 11 -10.42 -6.25 -9.72
C HIS A 11 -11.35 -7.42 -9.37
N SER A 12 -12.46 -7.13 -8.67
CA SER A 12 -13.43 -8.16 -8.26
C SER A 12 -14.07 -8.89 -9.44
N ALA A 13 -14.17 -8.23 -10.59
CA ALA A 13 -14.69 -8.81 -11.83
C ALA A 13 -13.61 -9.53 -12.67
N GLY A 14 -12.37 -9.63 -12.16
CA GLY A 14 -11.23 -10.24 -12.86
C GLY A 14 -10.84 -9.48 -14.13
N LYS A 15 -11.14 -8.18 -14.20
CA LYS A 15 -10.82 -7.32 -15.34
C LYS A 15 -9.50 -6.60 -15.09
N GLU A 16 -8.77 -6.37 -16.17
CA GLU A 16 -7.54 -5.60 -16.14
C GLU A 16 -7.84 -4.13 -15.74
N ILE A 17 -6.99 -3.59 -14.88
CA ILE A 17 -7.08 -2.20 -14.41
C ILE A 17 -6.10 -1.36 -15.23
N ASN A 18 -6.61 -0.66 -16.22
CA ASN A 18 -5.84 0.24 -17.08
C ASN A 18 -6.61 1.55 -17.29
N GLU A 19 -6.00 2.52 -17.99
CA GLU A 19 -6.58 3.86 -18.14
C GLU A 19 -7.95 3.83 -18.84
N GLU A 20 -8.12 2.94 -19.81
CA GLU A 20 -9.36 2.77 -20.55
C GLU A 20 -10.45 2.15 -19.67
N SER A 21 -10.16 1.03 -18.99
CA SER A 21 -11.16 0.32 -18.19
C SER A 21 -11.66 1.17 -17.02
N VAL A 22 -10.77 1.89 -16.35
CA VAL A 22 -11.14 2.83 -15.26
C VAL A 22 -11.98 3.97 -15.82
N SER A 23 -11.56 4.61 -16.92
CA SER A 23 -12.30 5.72 -17.51
C SER A 23 -13.72 5.31 -17.95
N ASN A 24 -13.87 4.10 -18.50
CA ASN A 24 -15.16 3.57 -18.91
C ASN A 24 -16.10 3.35 -17.73
N VAL A 25 -15.59 2.84 -16.60
CA VAL A 25 -16.39 2.66 -15.38
C VAL A 25 -16.85 4.01 -14.81
N ILE A 26 -15.95 5.00 -14.78
CA ILE A 26 -16.28 6.34 -14.29
C ILE A 26 -17.33 7.02 -15.18
N LYS A 27 -17.18 6.93 -16.52
CA LYS A 27 -18.19 7.41 -17.48
C LYS A 27 -19.53 6.70 -17.31
N ALA A 28 -19.53 5.38 -17.14
CA ALA A 28 -20.75 4.60 -16.93
C ALA A 28 -21.48 5.00 -15.64
N ALA A 29 -20.76 5.49 -14.63
CA ALA A 29 -21.34 6.05 -13.42
C ALA A 29 -21.87 7.49 -13.59
N GLY A 30 -21.81 8.06 -14.80
CA GLY A 30 -22.29 9.42 -15.10
C GLY A 30 -21.32 10.53 -14.69
N VAL A 31 -20.05 10.20 -14.45
CA VAL A 31 -19.00 11.15 -14.05
C VAL A 31 -17.98 11.30 -15.17
N GLU A 32 -17.52 12.52 -15.44
CA GLU A 32 -16.46 12.75 -16.42
C GLU A 32 -15.10 12.31 -15.84
N PRO A 33 -14.34 11.42 -16.50
CA PRO A 33 -13.03 10.99 -16.01
C PRO A 33 -12.00 12.10 -16.08
N ASP A 34 -11.22 12.25 -15.02
CA ASP A 34 -10.04 13.09 -14.96
C ASP A 34 -8.81 12.25 -15.37
N PRO A 35 -8.20 12.52 -16.53
CA PRO A 35 -7.06 11.75 -17.03
C PRO A 35 -5.87 11.73 -16.07
N ALA A 36 -5.64 12.81 -15.32
CA ALA A 36 -4.52 12.87 -14.37
C ALA A 36 -4.74 11.91 -13.20
N ARG A 37 -5.98 11.83 -12.70
CA ARG A 37 -6.35 10.91 -11.61
C ARG A 37 -6.36 9.45 -12.05
N VAL A 38 -6.85 9.17 -13.27
CA VAL A 38 -6.81 7.83 -13.86
C VAL A 38 -5.36 7.35 -13.97
N LYS A 39 -4.47 8.18 -14.53
CA LYS A 39 -3.07 7.86 -14.69
C LYS A 39 -2.33 7.69 -13.36
N ALA A 40 -2.60 8.55 -12.38
CA ALA A 40 -2.03 8.42 -11.06
C ALA A 40 -2.45 7.10 -10.38
N LEU A 41 -3.72 6.71 -10.52
CA LEU A 41 -4.24 5.46 -9.96
C LEU A 41 -3.59 4.24 -10.61
N THR A 42 -3.57 4.16 -11.95
CA THR A 42 -3.01 3.02 -12.67
C THR A 42 -1.51 2.87 -12.43
N ALA A 43 -0.77 3.98 -12.36
CA ALA A 43 0.63 3.98 -11.99
C ALA A 43 0.83 3.49 -10.54
N SER A 44 -0.02 3.92 -9.60
CA SER A 44 0.07 3.51 -8.20
C SER A 44 -0.26 2.03 -7.99
N LEU A 45 -1.08 1.43 -8.85
CA LEU A 45 -1.45 0.01 -8.80
C LEU A 45 -0.52 -0.88 -9.62
N SER A 46 0.39 -0.30 -10.42
CA SER A 46 1.34 -1.05 -11.24
C SER A 46 2.26 -1.90 -10.37
N GLY A 47 2.23 -3.22 -10.56
CA GLY A 47 3.06 -4.17 -9.81
C GLY A 47 2.57 -4.46 -8.39
N ILE A 48 1.40 -3.94 -7.99
CA ILE A 48 0.78 -4.27 -6.71
C ILE A 48 -0.12 -5.50 -6.86
N ASN A 49 0.03 -6.48 -5.98
CA ASN A 49 -0.95 -7.54 -5.80
C ASN A 49 -2.12 -7.02 -4.93
N ILE A 50 -3.26 -6.77 -5.56
CA ILE A 50 -4.43 -6.18 -4.90
C ILE A 50 -5.03 -7.13 -3.85
N ASP A 51 -4.98 -8.45 -4.07
CA ASP A 51 -5.49 -9.43 -3.11
C ASP A 51 -4.68 -9.41 -1.81
N GLU A 52 -3.35 -9.35 -1.92
CA GLU A 52 -2.44 -9.24 -0.77
C GLU A 52 -2.63 -7.91 -0.03
N ALA A 53 -2.82 -6.82 -0.77
CA ALA A 53 -3.06 -5.50 -0.20
C ALA A 53 -4.38 -5.47 0.61
N ILE A 54 -5.45 -6.06 0.08
CA ILE A 54 -6.74 -6.17 0.77
C ILE A 54 -6.63 -7.07 2.00
N ALA A 55 -5.98 -8.23 1.88
CA ALA A 55 -5.77 -9.15 3.00
C ALA A 55 -4.98 -8.49 4.14
N SER A 56 -3.91 -7.78 3.81
CA SER A 56 -3.10 -7.03 4.78
C SER A 56 -3.91 -5.92 5.46
N ALA A 57 -4.73 -5.19 4.71
CA ALA A 57 -5.61 -4.16 5.26
C ALA A 57 -6.65 -4.75 6.24
N ALA A 58 -7.18 -5.94 5.97
CA ALA A 58 -8.12 -6.62 6.85
C ALA A 58 -7.49 -7.02 8.20
N VAL A 59 -6.23 -7.44 8.20
CA VAL A 59 -5.49 -7.80 9.43
C VAL A 59 -5.22 -6.56 10.30
N VAL A 60 -4.88 -5.42 9.69
CA VAL A 60 -4.65 -4.15 10.41
C VAL A 60 -5.96 -3.57 10.98
N SER A 61 -7.11 -3.95 10.41
CA SER A 61 -8.44 -3.46 10.83
C SER A 61 -9.07 -4.29 11.96
N ALA A 62 -8.51 -5.44 12.31
CA ALA A 62 -9.01 -6.26 13.40
C ALA A 62 -8.55 -5.70 14.77
N PRO A 63 -9.43 -5.57 15.78
CA PRO A 63 -8.99 -5.22 17.13
C PRO A 63 -8.03 -6.31 17.60
N ALA A 64 -6.84 -5.89 18.07
CA ALA A 64 -5.80 -6.80 18.51
C ALA A 64 -6.25 -7.59 19.75
N THR A 65 -6.97 -8.70 19.55
CA THR A 65 -7.07 -9.74 20.57
C THR A 65 -5.74 -10.49 20.56
N GLN A 66 -4.91 -10.20 21.56
CA GLN A 66 -3.72 -11.01 21.88
C GLN A 66 -4.13 -12.49 21.96
N GLN A 67 -3.73 -13.27 20.96
CA GLN A 67 -3.55 -14.70 21.13
C GLN A 67 -2.16 -15.07 20.61
N SER A 68 -1.23 -15.20 21.56
CA SER A 68 -0.13 -16.14 21.43
C SER A 68 -0.70 -17.52 21.12
N GLN A 69 -0.30 -18.12 19.99
CA GLN A 69 0.31 -19.47 19.96
C GLN A 69 0.63 -19.91 18.52
N THR A 70 1.94 -20.04 18.27
CA THR A 70 2.61 -21.20 17.65
C THR A 70 2.08 -21.75 16.32
N VAL A 71 2.82 -21.45 15.24
CA VAL A 71 3.14 -22.46 14.22
C VAL A 71 4.67 -22.53 14.09
N GLN A 72 5.24 -23.54 14.76
CA GLN A 72 6.54 -24.11 14.43
C GLN A 72 6.37 -24.88 13.12
N GLU A 73 7.11 -24.52 12.07
CA GLU A 73 8.15 -25.41 11.53
C GLU A 73 8.96 -24.74 10.41
N LYS A 74 10.27 -24.70 10.64
CA LYS A 74 11.34 -24.91 9.65
C LYS A 74 11.79 -23.71 8.80
N LYS A 75 12.64 -22.86 9.39
CA LYS A 75 14.02 -22.67 8.89
C LYS A 75 14.92 -22.06 9.96
N GLU A 76 15.59 -22.95 10.68
CA GLU A 76 16.72 -22.66 11.54
C GLU A 76 17.93 -22.34 10.66
N GLU A 77 18.25 -21.06 10.46
CA GLU A 77 19.62 -20.54 10.34
C GLU A 77 19.59 -19.00 10.39
N LYS A 78 20.57 -18.40 11.08
CA LYS A 78 20.75 -16.95 11.36
C LYS A 78 19.95 -16.34 12.50
N LYS A 79 20.14 -16.90 13.70
CA LYS A 79 20.21 -16.11 14.94
C LYS A 79 21.66 -15.71 15.20
N LYS A 80 22.17 -14.65 14.58
CA LYS A 80 23.33 -13.85 15.06
C LYS A 80 23.54 -12.59 14.22
N GLU A 81 22.72 -11.55 14.41
CA GLU A 81 23.17 -10.16 14.25
C GLU A 81 22.31 -9.23 15.11
N GLU A 82 22.56 -9.35 16.40
CA GLU A 82 22.68 -8.26 17.38
C GLU A 82 22.37 -6.82 16.88
N LYS A 83 21.16 -6.34 17.17
CA LYS A 83 20.93 -5.19 18.06
C LYS A 83 22.04 -4.11 18.04
N LYS A 84 22.14 -3.28 17.00
CA LYS A 84 22.80 -1.96 17.08
C LYS A 84 22.51 -1.04 15.89
N GLU A 85 21.30 -0.49 15.78
CA GLU A 85 21.10 0.78 15.04
C GLU A 85 19.78 1.47 15.46
N GLU A 86 19.61 1.61 16.78
CA GLU A 86 18.62 2.51 17.38
C GLU A 86 19.42 3.53 18.20
N ALA A 87 19.88 4.59 17.53
CA ALA A 87 20.26 5.89 18.09
C ALA A 87 20.82 6.81 16.98
N VAL A 88 20.02 7.09 15.94
CA VAL A 88 20.20 8.36 15.22
C VAL A 88 19.61 9.42 16.15
N SER A 89 20.50 10.13 16.84
CA SER A 89 20.15 11.19 17.78
C SER A 89 19.31 12.25 17.06
N GLU A 90 18.21 12.69 17.70
CA GLU A 90 17.31 13.75 17.21
C GLU A 90 18.06 15.06 16.86
N GLU A 91 19.26 15.24 17.42
CA GLU A 91 20.12 16.42 17.20
C GLU A 91 20.75 16.45 15.79
N GLU A 92 20.97 15.29 15.15
CA GLU A 92 21.56 15.19 13.82
C GLU A 92 20.49 15.37 12.71
N ALA A 93 19.25 14.98 12.98
CA ALA A 93 18.10 15.25 12.11
C ALA A 93 17.73 16.75 12.07
N ALA A 94 17.89 17.46 13.20
CA ALA A 94 17.63 18.90 13.27
C ALA A 94 18.70 19.73 12.52
N ALA A 95 19.97 19.31 12.56
CA ALA A 95 21.05 20.00 11.86
C ALA A 95 20.93 19.92 10.32
N GLY A 96 20.43 18.81 9.78
CA GLY A 96 20.23 18.64 8.33
C GLY A 96 19.14 19.52 7.74
N LEU A 97 18.08 19.83 8.50
CA LEU A 97 16.99 20.70 8.05
C LEU A 97 17.39 22.18 8.03
N GLY A 98 18.27 22.62 8.94
CA GLY A 98 18.78 24.00 8.95
C GLY A 98 19.65 24.34 7.75
N ALA A 99 20.39 23.36 7.21
CA ALA A 99 21.22 23.54 6.01
C ALA A 99 20.41 23.57 4.69
N LEU A 100 19.17 23.08 4.69
CA LEU A 100 18.31 23.03 3.50
C LEU A 100 17.49 24.31 3.29
N PHE A 101 17.32 25.13 4.33
CA PHE A 101 16.52 26.36 4.32
C PHE A 101 17.30 27.62 4.72
N GLY A 102 18.64 27.55 4.76
CA GLY A 102 19.55 28.69 4.98
C GLY A 102 19.90 29.44 3.71
#